data_AF-A0A836SVG1-F1
#
_entry.id   AF-A0A836SVG1-F1
#
_cell.length_a   1.000
_cell.length_b   1.000
_cell.length_c   1.000
_cell.angle_alpha   90.00
_cell.angle_beta   90.00
_cell.angle_gamma   90.00
#
_symmetry.space_group_name_H-M   'P 1'
#
loop_
_entity.id
_entity.type
_entity.pdbx_description
1 polymer ?
#
loop_
_entity_poly.entity_id
_entity_poly.type
_entity_poly.pdbx_seq_one_letter_code
_entity_poly.pdbx_strand_id
1 'polypeptide(L)' 'KNILKNFLLKHKVKSYTLLHSGGKANVKYYIGNIDTEMGNYRVFFLLKSNESNNFKVYQFRIEEQKD' A
#
# COMPACT_ATOMS: atom_id res chain seq x y z
N LYS A 1 -9.28 -9.07 13.99
CA LYS A 1 -8.04 -9.13 13.17
C LYS A 1 -8.42 -9.50 11.74
N ASN A 2 -8.62 -8.55 10.82
CA ASN A 2 -8.73 -8.77 9.35
C ASN A 2 -8.99 -7.43 8.60
N ILE A 3 -8.36 -6.33 9.04
CA ILE A 3 -8.68 -4.98 8.52
C ILE A 3 -8.45 -4.92 7.00
N LEU A 4 -7.30 -5.43 6.53
CA LEU A 4 -6.98 -5.46 5.10
C LEU A 4 -7.91 -6.37 4.30
N LYS A 5 -8.20 -7.58 4.81
CA LYS A 5 -9.12 -8.51 4.16
C LYS A 5 -10.51 -7.89 4.02
N ASN A 6 -11.03 -7.28 5.09
CA ASN A 6 -12.35 -6.65 5.06
C ASN A 6 -12.38 -5.46 4.10
N PHE A 7 -11.31 -4.67 4.05
CA PHE A 7 -11.18 -3.57 3.09
C PHE A 7 -11.22 -4.09 1.65
N LEU A 8 -10.40 -5.09 1.30
CA LEU A 8 -10.32 -5.63 -0.06
C LEU A 8 -11.59 -6.39 -0.50
N LEU A 9 -12.31 -7.00 0.44
CA LEU A 9 -13.62 -7.61 0.16
C LEU A 9 -14.70 -6.56 -0.11
N LYS A 10 -14.68 -5.45 0.62
CA LYS A 10 -15.63 -4.35 0.42
C LYS A 10 -15.31 -3.53 -0.83
N HIS A 11 -14.03 -3.24 -1.05
CA HIS A 11 -13.54 -2.41 -2.16
C HIS A 11 -12.81 -3.30 -3.16
N LYS A 12 -13.59 -4.00 -4.00
CA LYS A 12 -13.06 -4.94 -4.97
C LYS A 12 -12.10 -4.24 -5.94
N VAL A 13 -10.83 -4.62 -5.88
CA VAL A 13 -9.74 -4.02 -6.66
C VAL A 13 -9.86 -4.42 -8.12
N LYS A 14 -9.85 -3.43 -9.01
CA LYS A 14 -9.76 -3.62 -10.47
C LYS A 14 -8.31 -3.56 -10.94
N SER A 15 -7.58 -2.56 -10.46
CA SER A 15 -6.20 -2.29 -10.84
C SER A 15 -5.40 -1.75 -9.67
N TYR A 16 -4.09 -2.00 -9.74
CA TYR A 16 -3.09 -1.34 -8.91
C TYR A 16 -2.02 -0.74 -9.82
N THR A 17 -1.69 0.53 -9.59
CA THR A 17 -0.64 1.23 -10.32
C THR A 17 0.38 1.78 -9.34
N LEU A 18 1.65 1.37 -9.49
CA LEU A 18 2.75 1.97 -8.75
C LEU A 18 3.04 3.36 -9.31
N LEU A 19 2.99 4.40 -8.47
CA LEU A 19 3.26 5.77 -8.86
C LEU A 19 4.69 6.19 -8.50
N HIS A 20 5.11 5.88 -7.27
CA HIS A 20 6.44 6.19 -6.78
C HIS A 20 6.98 5.06 -5.91
N SER A 21 8.27 4.82 -6.02
CA SER A 21 9.00 3.92 -5.13
C SER A 21 10.38 4.50 -4.83
N GLY A 22 10.97 4.06 -3.73
CA GLY A 22 12.30 4.49 -3.33
C GLY A 22 12.68 3.95 -1.97
N GLY A 23 13.79 4.44 -1.44
CA GLY A 23 14.26 4.05 -0.12
C GLY A 23 15.78 4.00 0.02
N LYS A 24 16.20 3.62 1.23
CA LYS A 24 17.59 3.30 1.60
C LYS A 24 17.73 1.79 1.79
N ALA A 25 18.93 1.30 2.04
CA ALA A 25 19.24 -0.13 2.14
C ALA A 25 18.30 -0.94 3.05
N ASN A 26 17.87 -0.36 4.18
CA ASN A 26 17.02 -1.01 5.18
C ASN A 26 15.59 -0.44 5.28
N VAL A 27 15.23 0.53 4.44
CA VAL A 27 13.92 1.17 4.44
C VAL A 27 13.45 1.40 3.02
N LYS A 28 12.31 0.82 2.63
CA LYS A 28 11.72 1.00 1.29
C LYS A 28 10.32 1.58 1.41
N TYR A 29 9.91 2.41 0.47
CA TYR A 29 8.54 2.87 0.35
C TYR A 29 7.98 2.63 -1.05
N TYR A 30 6.66 2.43 -1.10
CA TYR A 30 5.90 2.31 -2.33
C TYR A 30 4.62 3.14 -2.18
N ILE A 31 4.34 3.96 -3.17
CA ILE A 31 3.14 4.77 -3.27
C ILE A 31 2.45 4.37 -4.56
N GLY A 32 1.20 3.96 -4.46
CA GLY A 32 0.43 3.53 -5.62
C GLY A 32 -1.02 3.96 -5.50
N ASN A 33 -1.74 3.78 -6.59
CA ASN A 33 -3.19 3.89 -6.64
C ASN A 33 -3.81 2.51 -6.75
N ILE A 34 -4.92 2.31 -6.04
CA ILE A 34 -5.81 1.18 -6.20
C ILE A 34 -7.12 1.74 -6.74
N ASP A 35 -7.51 1.28 -7.93
CA ASP A 35 -8.83 1.59 -8.48
C ASP A 35 -9.78 0.45 -8.13
N THR A 36 -10.96 0.81 -7.65
CA THR A 36 -11.98 -0.15 -7.24
C THR A 36 -13.31 0.15 -7.92
N GLU A 37 -14.29 -0.74 -7.79
CA GLU A 37 -15.67 -0.46 -8.21
C GLU A 37 -16.31 0.71 -7.44
N MET A 38 -15.80 1.05 -6.25
CA MET A 38 -16.41 2.00 -5.32
C MET A 38 -15.64 3.32 -5.16
N GLY A 39 -14.54 3.50 -5.88
CA GLY A 39 -13.68 4.67 -5.77
C GLY A 39 -12.19 4.34 -5.87
N ASN A 40 -11.37 5.38 -5.88
CA ASN A 40 -9.93 5.27 -6.02
C ASN A 40 -9.24 5.56 -4.69
N TYR A 41 -8.16 4.84 -4.41
CA TYR A 41 -7.43 4.96 -3.16
C TYR A 41 -5.94 5.12 -3.41
N ARG A 42 -5.33 6.11 -2.77
CA ARG A 42 -3.87 6.21 -2.66
C ARG A 42 -3.41 5.28 -1.54
N VAL A 43 -2.47 4.40 -1.85
CA VAL A 43 -1.87 3.50 -0.86
C VAL A 43 -0.40 3.81 -0.66
N PHE A 44 0.03 3.70 0.59
CA PHE A 44 1.40 3.91 1.01
C PHE A 44 1.88 2.68 1.78
N PHE A 45 2.99 2.11 1.34
CA PHE A 45 3.71 1.05 2.03
C PHE A 45 5.03 1.59 2.54
N LEU A 46 5.29 1.39 3.83
CA LEU A 46 6.62 1.56 4.40
C LEU A 46 7.11 0.20 4.86
N LEU A 47 8.23 -0.23 4.29
CA LEU A 47 8.91 -1.45 4.65
C LEU A 47 10.19 -1.13 5.41
N LYS A 48 10.45 -1.85 6.49
CA LYS A 48 11.72 -1.78 7.23
C LYS A 48 12.33 -3.16 7.34
N SER A 49 13.66 -3.23 7.31
CA SER A 49 14.42 -4.44 7.55
C SER A 49 15.35 -4.24 8.74
N ASN A 50 15.39 -5.22 9.65
CA ASN A 50 16.32 -5.22 10.78
C ASN A 50 17.68 -5.85 10.42
N GLU A 51 17.73 -6.56 9.28
CA GLU A 51 18.92 -7.21 8.71
C GLU A 51 19.00 -6.90 7.20
N SER A 52 20.02 -7.36 6.49
CA SER A 52 20.04 -7.21 5.03
C SER A 52 18.98 -8.13 4.40
N ASN A 53 18.03 -7.58 3.64
CA ASN A 53 17.01 -8.24 2.80
C ASN A 53 15.72 -8.83 3.40
N ASN A 54 15.46 -8.76 4.72
CA ASN A 54 14.19 -9.23 5.31
C ASN A 54 13.23 -8.08 5.64
N PHE A 55 12.61 -7.51 4.60
CA PHE A 55 11.67 -6.40 4.73
C PHE A 55 10.32 -6.82 5.31
N LYS A 56 9.87 -6.10 6.33
CA LYS A 56 8.53 -6.24 6.93
C LYS A 56 7.73 -4.96 6.73
N VAL A 57 6.42 -5.10 6.59
CA VAL A 57 5.49 -3.96 6.55
C VAL A 57 5.51 -3.29 7.93
N TYR A 58 6.04 -2.07 7.97
CA TYR A 58 6.04 -1.23 9.17
C TYR A 58 4.81 -0.32 9.21
N GLN A 59 4.40 0.18 8.05
CA GLN A 59 3.18 0.98 7.91
C GLN A 59 2.49 0.67 6.60
N PHE A 60 1.17 0.58 6.67
CA PHE A 60 0.30 0.54 5.51
C PHE A 60 -0.81 1.56 5.69
N ARG A 61 -0.90 2.53 4.78
CA ARG A 61 -1.92 3.59 4.78
C ARG A 61 -2.73 3.51 3.50
N ILE A 62 -4.03 3.66 3.64
CA ILE A 62 -4.97 3.80 2.53
C ILE A 62 -5.68 5.15 2.72
N GLU A 63 -5.72 5.95 1.68
CA GLU A 63 -6.45 7.22 1.63
C GLU A 63 -7.38 7.21 0.44
N GLU A 64 -8.65 7.54 0.65
CA GLU A 64 -9.58 7.79 -0.45
C GLU A 64 -9.12 9.01 -1.23
N GLN A 65 -9.01 8.87 -2.55
CA GLN A 65 -8.78 10.01 -3.41
C GLN A 65 -10.13 10.65 -3.69
N LYS A 66 -10.32 11.85 -3.14
CA LYS A 66 -11.43 12.73 -3.52
C LYS A 66 -10.93 13.61 -4.65
N ASP A 67 -11.69 13.65 -5.74
CA ASP A 67 -11.51 14.62 -6.81
C ASP A 67 -11.80 16.05 -6.28
#